data_AF-A0A0K2VB12-F1
#
_entry.id   AF-A0A0K2VB12-F1
#
_cell.length_a   1.000
_cell.length_b   1.000
_cell.length_c   1.000
_cell.angle_alpha   90.00
_cell.angle_beta   90.00
_cell.angle_gamma   90.00
#
_symmetry.space_group_name_H-M   'P 1'
#
loop_
_entity.id
_entity.type
_entity.pdbx_description
1 polymer ?
#
loop_
_entity_poly.entity_id
_entity_poly.type
_entity_poly.pdbx_seq_one_letter_code
_entity_poly.pdbx_strand_id
1 'polypeptide(L)'
;MADFWPKDMWPSSSPDLNLLDFAVWGTLERETNRTFHPNVNSLKAAIVKEWNNLSEKFIINSCIAFCRRVEAMIAAEGGHIEHVHKDRVSKFCEKNSKMIYQKVIPDIFF
;
A
#
# COMPACT_ATOMS: atom_id res chain seq x y z
N MET A 1 -14.68 -1.21 -20.88
CA MET A 1 -15.34 -0.96 -19.58
C MET A 1 -14.33 -1.33 -18.51
N ALA A 2 -14.15 -0.51 -17.48
CA ALA A 2 -13.07 -0.71 -16.51
C ALA A 2 -13.29 -2.01 -15.71
N ASP A 3 -12.29 -2.90 -15.76
CA ASP A 3 -12.19 -4.17 -15.05
C ASP A 3 -11.94 -3.94 -13.55
N PHE A 4 -12.93 -3.44 -12.82
CA PHE A 4 -12.87 -3.38 -11.37
C PHE A 4 -13.26 -4.72 -10.76
N TRP A 5 -12.51 -5.08 -9.72
CA TRP A 5 -12.77 -6.26 -8.90
C TRP A 5 -14.12 -6.06 -8.19
N PRO A 6 -15.11 -6.96 -8.36
CA PRO A 6 -16.40 -6.82 -7.70
C PRO A 6 -16.21 -6.86 -6.18
N LYS A 7 -16.99 -6.07 -5.44
CA LYS A 7 -16.86 -5.90 -3.98
C LYS A 7 -16.74 -7.22 -3.22
N ASP A 8 -17.48 -8.23 -3.66
CA ASP A 8 -17.57 -9.54 -3.02
C ASP A 8 -16.36 -10.44 -3.26
N MET A 9 -15.47 -10.05 -4.16
CA MET A 9 -14.28 -10.83 -4.48
C MET A 9 -13.11 -10.42 -3.56
N TRP A 10 -13.16 -9.31 -2.82
CA TRP A 10 -12.08 -8.95 -1.88
C TRP A 10 -12.10 -9.91 -0.68
N PRO A 11 -10.98 -10.59 -0.37
CA PRO A 11 -10.95 -11.53 0.73
C PRO A 11 -11.17 -10.83 2.07
N SER A 12 -12.02 -11.43 2.91
CA SER A 12 -12.27 -10.92 4.26
C SER A 12 -10.97 -10.90 5.07
N SER A 13 -10.79 -9.89 5.94
CA SER A 13 -9.63 -9.81 6.86
C SER A 13 -8.25 -9.82 6.18
N SER A 14 -8.11 -9.13 5.04
CA SER A 14 -6.85 -9.07 4.28
C SER A 14 -6.19 -7.67 4.29
N PRO A 15 -5.70 -7.18 5.45
CA PRO A 15 -4.94 -5.92 5.51
C PRO A 15 -3.64 -6.02 4.69
N ASP A 16 -3.11 -7.24 4.52
CA ASP A 16 -1.95 -7.53 3.67
C ASP A 16 -2.13 -7.17 2.20
N LEU A 17 -3.36 -6.91 1.76
CA LEU A 17 -3.66 -6.49 0.39
C LEU A 17 -4.02 -5.00 0.31
N ASN A 18 -4.26 -4.31 1.43
CA ASN A 18 -4.51 -2.87 1.40
C ASN A 18 -3.18 -2.10 1.38
N LEU A 19 -2.90 -1.40 0.30
CA LEU A 19 -1.67 -0.59 0.14
C LEU A 19 -1.51 0.46 1.23
N LEU A 20 -2.61 1.01 1.75
CA LEU A 20 -2.56 1.92 2.89
C LEU A 20 -2.08 1.20 4.15
N ASP A 21 -2.62 0.02 4.45
CA ASP A 21 -2.33 -0.72 5.69
C ASP A 21 -0.93 -1.33 5.68
N PHE A 22 -0.53 -2.04 4.61
CA PHE A 22 0.75 -2.76 4.61
C PHE A 22 1.97 -1.87 4.35
N ALA A 23 1.79 -0.65 3.80
CA ALA A 23 2.91 0.20 3.42
C ALA A 23 2.81 1.63 3.96
N VAL A 24 1.72 2.34 3.66
CA VAL A 24 1.63 3.79 3.94
C VAL A 24 1.55 4.06 5.43
N TRP A 25 0.65 3.41 6.17
CA TRP A 25 0.47 3.65 7.59
C TRP A 25 1.72 3.32 8.40
N GLY A 26 2.35 2.16 8.16
CA GLY A 26 3.61 1.81 8.83
C GLY A 26 4.76 2.78 8.51
N THR A 27 4.75 3.39 7.33
CA THR A 27 5.74 4.43 6.99
C THR A 27 5.45 5.75 7.70
N LEU A 28 4.20 6.21 7.69
CA LEU A 28 3.81 7.44 8.37
C LEU A 28 4.04 7.33 9.87
N GLU A 29 3.62 6.23 10.49
CA GLU A 29 3.86 5.96 11.91
C GLU A 29 5.36 6.04 12.23
N ARG A 30 6.20 5.36 11.44
CA ARG A 30 7.65 5.38 11.63
C ARG A 30 8.22 6.78 11.55
N GLU A 31 7.80 7.59 10.57
CA GLU A 31 8.37 8.92 10.35
C GLU A 31 7.84 9.96 11.35
N THR A 32 6.54 9.94 11.69
CA THR A 32 5.98 10.89 12.66
C THR A 32 6.49 10.60 14.08
N ASN A 33 6.63 9.32 14.45
CA ASN A 33 7.05 8.95 15.80
C ASN A 33 8.56 9.16 16.06
N ARG A 34 9.34 9.69 15.10
CA ARG A 34 10.74 10.09 15.31
C ARG A 34 10.86 11.32 16.20
N THR A 35 9.78 12.09 16.35
CA THR A 35 9.74 13.31 17.15
C THR A 35 8.57 13.27 18.12
N PHE A 36 8.74 13.89 19.28
CA PHE A 36 7.66 14.08 20.23
C PHE A 36 6.66 15.14 19.73
N HIS A 37 5.37 14.89 19.94
CA HIS A 37 4.29 15.83 19.62
C HIS A 37 3.58 16.30 20.89
N PRO A 38 3.59 17.61 21.22
CA PRO A 38 3.00 18.13 22.45
C PRO A 38 1.46 18.09 22.48
N ASN A 39 0.81 17.91 21.33
CA ASN A 39 -0.64 17.83 21.21
C ASN A 39 -1.06 17.19 19.89
N VAL A 40 -2.35 16.87 19.79
CA VAL A 40 -2.97 16.23 18.63
C VAL A 40 -2.81 17.08 17.35
N ASN A 41 -2.83 18.41 17.44
CA ASN A 41 -2.68 19.27 16.26
C ASN A 41 -1.26 19.19 15.69
N SER A 42 -0.24 19.14 16.56
CA SER A 42 1.16 18.90 16.14
C SER A 42 1.32 17.55 15.45
N LEU A 43 0.69 16.49 16.00
CA LEU A 43 0.72 15.16 15.37
C LEU A 43 0.02 15.17 14.00
N LYS A 44 -1.18 15.76 13.89
CA LYS A 44 -1.90 15.89 12.61
C LYS A 44 -1.07 16.62 11.56
N ALA A 45 -0.42 17.73 11.95
CA ALA A 45 0.45 18.48 11.06
C ALA A 45 1.66 17.64 10.59
N ALA A 46 2.24 16.83 11.48
CA ALA A 46 3.33 15.92 11.14
C ALA A 46 2.87 14.81 10.17
N ILE A 47 1.70 14.20 10.39
CA ILE A 47 1.14 13.20 9.48
C ILE A 47 0.94 13.79 8.08
N VAL A 48 0.32 14.99 7.98
CA VAL A 48 0.12 15.67 6.69
C VAL A 48 1.45 16.01 6.01
N LYS A 49 2.44 16.46 6.78
CA LYS A 49 3.78 16.74 6.27
C LYS A 49 4.42 15.48 5.69
N GLU A 50 4.43 14.38 6.44
CA GLU A 50 5.06 13.13 5.98
C GLU A 50 4.28 12.47 4.84
N TRP A 51 2.95 12.61 4.81
CA TRP A 51 2.13 12.22 3.67
C TRP A 51 2.59 12.90 2.38
N ASN A 52 2.76 14.22 2.42
CA ASN A 52 3.22 15.00 1.27
C ASN A 52 4.69 14.72 0.90
N ASN A 53 5.48 14.15 1.83
CA ASN A 53 6.86 13.74 1.59
C ASN A 53 6.98 12.31 1.02
N LEU A 54 5.89 11.55 0.90
CA LEU A 54 5.93 10.23 0.30
C LEU A 54 6.39 10.31 -1.15
N SER A 55 7.58 9.79 -1.41
CA SER A 55 8.16 9.84 -2.76
C SER A 55 7.36 8.99 -3.76
N GLU A 56 7.28 9.43 -5.01
CA GLU A 56 6.71 8.65 -6.12
C GLU A 56 7.31 7.23 -6.19
N LYS A 57 8.65 7.14 -6.00
CA LYS A 57 9.37 5.86 -5.94
C LYS A 57 8.83 4.92 -4.86
N PHE A 58 8.48 5.45 -3.69
CA PHE A 58 7.90 4.67 -2.60
C PHE A 58 6.51 4.11 -2.99
N ILE A 59 5.66 4.94 -3.61
CA ILE A 59 4.33 4.51 -4.04
C ILE A 59 4.43 3.45 -5.15
N ILE A 60 5.30 3.66 -6.14
CA ILE A 60 5.58 2.69 -7.20
C ILE A 60 6.03 1.34 -6.61
N ASN A 61 6.98 1.36 -5.68
CA ASN A 61 7.47 0.15 -5.04
C ASN A 61 6.38 -0.54 -4.20
N SER A 62 5.50 0.22 -3.56
CA SER A 62 4.36 -0.31 -2.80
C SER A 62 3.33 -0.99 -3.72
N CYS A 63 3.07 -0.40 -4.89
CA CYS A 63 2.23 -1.02 -5.92
C CYS A 63 2.82 -2.33 -6.46
N ILE A 64 4.13 -2.37 -6.67
CA ILE A 64 4.83 -3.60 -7.07
C ILE A 64 4.75 -4.66 -5.96
N ALA A 65 4.88 -4.24 -4.69
CA ALA A 65 4.74 -5.13 -3.54
C ALA A 65 3.32 -5.69 -3.39
N PHE A 66 2.29 -4.90 -3.69
CA PHE A 66 0.89 -5.36 -3.72
C PHE A 66 0.72 -6.56 -4.67
N CYS A 67 1.25 -6.49 -5.89
CA CYS A 67 1.17 -7.61 -6.83
C CYS A 67 1.79 -8.90 -6.26
N ARG A 68 2.95 -8.79 -5.62
CA ARG A 68 3.64 -9.93 -5.00
C ARG A 68 2.83 -10.51 -3.85
N ARG A 69 2.16 -9.65 -3.08
CA ARG A 69 1.25 -10.05 -1.99
C ARG A 69 0.03 -10.79 -2.54
N VAL A 70 -0.56 -10.33 -3.64
CA VAL A 70 -1.64 -11.07 -4.33
C VAL A 70 -1.16 -12.44 -4.81
N GLU A 71 0.01 -12.52 -5.45
CA GLU A 71 0.59 -13.79 -5.88
C GLU A 71 0.85 -14.75 -4.69
N ALA A 72 1.38 -14.22 -3.59
CA ALA A 72 1.62 -15.00 -2.37
C ALA A 72 0.32 -15.49 -1.74
N MET A 73 -0.73 -14.67 -1.70
CA MET A 73 -2.05 -15.07 -1.21
C MET A 73 -2.65 -16.19 -2.08
N ILE A 74 -2.54 -16.08 -3.41
CA ILE A 74 -3.01 -17.13 -4.33
C ILE A 74 -2.25 -18.43 -4.06
N ALA A 75 -0.92 -18.37 -3.89
CA ALA A 75 -0.09 -19.52 -3.58
C ALA A 75 -0.38 -20.13 -2.20
N ALA A 76 -0.86 -19.32 -1.25
CA ALA A 76 -1.31 -19.74 0.06
C ALA A 76 -2.80 -20.18 0.07
N GLU A 77 -3.45 -20.28 -1.09
CA GLU A 77 -4.86 -20.64 -1.23
C GLU A 77 -5.80 -19.76 -0.37
N GLY A 78 -5.48 -18.47 -0.26
CA GLY A 78 -6.23 -17.52 0.58
C GLY A 78 -5.79 -17.47 2.05
N GLY A 79 -4.75 -18.21 2.43
CA GLY A 79 -4.13 -18.14 3.76
C GLY A 79 -3.35 -16.85 4.03
N HIS A 80 -2.98 -16.63 5.30
CA HIS A 80 -2.21 -15.46 5.74
C HIS A 80 -0.78 -15.44 5.17
N ILE A 81 -0.29 -14.24 4.87
CA ILE A 81 1.06 -14.02 4.34
C ILE A 81 1.86 -13.06 5.21
N GLU A 82 2.85 -13.58 5.95
CA GLU A 82 3.68 -12.73 6.82
C GLU A 82 5.01 -12.31 6.14
N HIS A 83 5.49 -13.12 5.19
CA HIS A 83 6.84 -12.97 4.60
C HIS A 83 6.83 -13.15 3.08
N VAL A 84 6.54 -12.07 2.34
CA VAL A 84 6.61 -12.09 0.88
C VAL A 84 8.04 -11.86 0.41
N HIS A 85 8.64 -12.86 -0.24
CA HIS A 85 10.01 -12.80 -0.75
C HIS A 85 10.19 -11.66 -1.78
N LYS A 86 11.29 -10.90 -1.65
CA LYS A 86 11.57 -9.69 -2.45
C LYS A 86 12.08 -9.98 -3.86
N ASP A 87 12.27 -11.25 -4.22
CA ASP A 87 13.13 -11.62 -5.36
C ASP A 87 12.36 -11.90 -6.65
N ARG A 88 11.02 -11.92 -6.59
CA ARG A 88 10.16 -12.14 -7.76
C ARG A 88 9.34 -10.88 -8.04
N VAL A 89 9.68 -10.11 -9.08
CA VAL A 89 8.73 -9.16 -9.67
C VAL A 89 8.15 -9.81 -10.91
N SER A 90 6.83 -9.94 -10.99
CA SER A 90 6.19 -10.27 -12.26
C SER A 90 6.39 -9.13 -13.25
N LYS A 91 6.86 -9.44 -14.47
CA LYS A 91 7.03 -8.47 -15.59
C LYS A 91 5.76 -7.66 -15.86
N PHE A 92 4.59 -8.18 -15.50
CA PHE A 92 3.31 -7.48 -15.57
C PHE A 92 3.28 -6.23 -14.66
N CYS A 93 3.80 -6.30 -13.44
CA CYS A 93 3.74 -5.18 -12.49
C CYS A 93 4.83 -4.14 -12.70
N GLU A 94 6.00 -4.51 -13.23
CA GLU A 94 6.99 -3.52 -13.70
C GLU A 94 6.40 -2.63 -14.79
N LYS A 95 5.75 -3.26 -15.79
CA LYS A 95 5.19 -2.59 -16.95
C LYS A 95 3.97 -1.71 -16.62
N ASN A 96 3.19 -2.08 -15.59
CA ASN A 96 1.94 -1.40 -15.23
C ASN A 96 2.03 -0.56 -13.95
N SER A 97 3.19 -0.48 -13.28
CA SER A 97 3.38 0.27 -12.04
C SER A 97 2.92 1.74 -12.11
N LYS A 98 3.20 2.43 -13.22
CA LYS A 98 2.72 3.80 -13.47
C LYS A 98 1.21 3.91 -13.61
N MET A 99 0.58 2.89 -14.21
CA MET A 99 -0.88 2.84 -14.36
C MET A 99 -1.56 2.55 -13.02
N ILE A 100 -0.97 1.71 -12.17
CA ILE A 100 -1.46 1.45 -10.81
C ILE A 100 -1.33 2.73 -9.96
N TYR A 101 -0.19 3.42 -10.05
CA TYR A 101 0.04 4.72 -9.38
C TYR A 101 -1.07 5.74 -9.69
N GLN A 102 -1.44 5.90 -10.97
CA GLN A 102 -2.49 6.85 -11.38
C GLN A 102 -3.92 6.41 -11.05
N LYS A 103 -4.16 5.12 -10.81
CA LYS A 103 -5.50 4.57 -10.55
C LYS A 103 -5.80 4.34 -9.06
N VAL A 104 -4.77 4.20 -8.21
CA VAL A 104 -4.94 4.01 -6.76
C VAL A 104 -5.08 5.34 -6.00
N ILE A 105 -4.51 6.43 -6.51
CA ILE A 105 -4.60 7.77 -5.91
C ILE A 105 -6.04 8.34 -5.81
N PRO A 106 -6.93 8.21 -6.82
CA PRO A 106 -8.26 8.85 -6.75
C PRO A 106 -9.23 8.24 -5.71
N ASP A 107 -8.99 7.02 -5.21
CA ASP A 107 -9.90 6.35 -4.26
C ASP A 107 -9.51 6.58 -2.77
N ILE A 108 -8.48 7.39 -2.50
CA ILE A 108 -7.93 7.61 -1.14
C ILE A 108 -8.57 8.81 -0.43
N PHE A 109 -9.39 9.60 -1.13
CA PHE A 109 -10.19 10.69 -0.56
C PHE A 109 -11.67 10.58 -0.96
N PHE A 110 -12.35 9.48 -0.59
CA PHE A 110 -13.70 9.42 0.00
C PHE A 110 -14.19 7.97 0.07
#